data_AF-A0A4U7E1F7-F1
#
_entry.id   AF-A0A4U7E1F7-F1
#
_cell.length_a   1.000
_cell.length_b   1.000
_cell.length_c   1.000
_cell.angle_alpha   90.00
_cell.angle_beta   90.00
_cell.angle_gamma   90.00
#
_symmetry.space_group_name_H-M   'P 1'
#
loop_
_entity.id
_entity.type
_entity.pdbx_description
1 polymer ?
#
loop_
_entity_poly.entity_id
_entity_poly.type
_entity_poly.pdbx_seq_one_letter_code
_entity_poly.pdbx_strand_id
1 'polypeptide(L)'
;MLALAALVPVAAAGGAGPGSPAAAVDSGGAAERSNGSAANLTLVSTTPRIVELFPNPAAAENRGEYLVVRLPERGDWSLSDGYHEAEIPANASGVVALSTDPANATPLLADETAVAGDGGTGDPTLRALDDHFPLAASGDRIELRRNGTAVAVVAYDRAPEGHRWRADWGEWRPRGYDSRSPEPTADAAVTPFVLPDSPGMPVEPLRAADERLFLAGYTLTSERVADALVAAADRGVRVRVLLEGSPVGGFSTRSAALVDRLTAAGVAVRVLDGEVERFRFHHPKYAVADGRAVVLTENWKPSGTGGHGNRG
;
A
#
# COMPACT_ATOMS: atom_id res chain seq x y z
N MET A 1 6.38 18.72 22.70
CA MET A 1 7.64 18.02 23.04
C MET A 1 8.30 17.60 21.74
N LEU A 2 9.27 18.37 21.26
CA LEU A 2 10.15 17.98 20.15
C LEU A 2 11.43 17.40 20.76
N ALA A 3 11.76 16.16 20.45
CA ALA A 3 13.07 15.58 20.76
C ALA A 3 13.92 15.62 19.47
N LEU A 4 15.00 16.41 19.53
CA LEU A 4 16.03 16.53 18.52
C LEU A 4 17.14 15.53 18.89
N ALA A 5 17.41 14.54 18.04
CA ALA A 5 18.55 13.63 18.21
C ALA A 5 19.64 14.01 17.21
N ALA A 6 20.75 14.55 17.73
CA ALA A 6 21.97 14.83 16.99
C ALA A 6 22.87 13.58 16.97
N LEU A 7 23.36 13.21 15.79
CA LEU A 7 24.37 12.16 15.61
C LEU A 7 25.76 12.82 15.55
N VAL A 8 26.65 12.42 16.44
CA VAL A 8 28.07 12.83 16.47
C VAL A 8 28.87 11.84 15.60
N PRO A 9 29.78 12.27 14.72
CA PRO A 9 30.70 11.35 14.06
C PRO A 9 31.95 11.16 14.91
N VAL A 10 32.34 9.90 15.13
CA VAL A 10 33.65 9.54 15.67
C VAL A 10 34.66 9.53 14.52
N ALA A 11 35.70 10.35 14.66
CA ALA A 11 36.88 10.32 13.81
C ALA A 11 37.82 9.18 14.25
N ALA A 12 38.38 8.44 13.30
CA ALA A 12 39.56 7.62 13.52
C ALA A 12 40.59 7.95 12.43
N ALA A 13 41.76 8.39 12.86
CA ALA A 13 42.92 8.62 12.02
C ALA A 13 44.06 7.67 12.45
N GLY A 14 44.77 7.10 11.47
CA GLY A 14 46.16 6.71 11.63
C GLY A 14 46.56 5.34 11.08
N GLY A 15 47.47 5.35 10.09
CA GLY A 15 48.61 4.42 10.07
C GLY A 15 48.69 3.40 8.92
N ALA A 16 49.62 3.61 7.99
CA ALA A 16 49.94 2.78 6.84
C ALA A 16 50.95 1.65 7.14
N GLY A 17 50.96 0.58 6.32
CA GLY A 17 52.11 -0.33 6.16
C GLY A 17 51.76 -1.80 5.84
N PRO A 18 52.27 -2.43 4.75
CA PRO A 18 51.67 -3.62 4.15
C PRO A 18 52.40 -4.95 4.44
N GLY A 19 51.72 -6.07 4.24
CA GLY A 19 52.32 -7.41 4.22
C GLY A 19 51.29 -8.52 3.95
N SER A 20 51.19 -8.97 2.70
CA SER A 20 50.61 -10.28 2.31
C SER A 20 51.74 -11.32 2.26
N PRO A 21 51.47 -12.65 2.35
CA PRO A 21 50.95 -13.39 1.20
C PRO A 21 49.96 -14.54 1.49
N ALA A 22 49.11 -14.78 0.47
CA ALA A 22 48.70 -16.06 -0.13
C ALA A 22 48.12 -17.21 0.72
N ALA A 23 46.88 -17.58 0.39
CA ALA A 23 46.48 -18.97 0.14
C ALA A 23 45.40 -18.97 -0.94
N ALA A 24 45.52 -19.90 -1.88
CA ALA A 24 44.73 -19.97 -3.11
C ALA A 24 43.73 -21.14 -3.08
N VAL A 25 42.69 -21.00 -3.93
CA VAL A 25 41.82 -22.03 -4.53
C VAL A 25 40.78 -22.71 -3.63
N ASP A 26 39.48 -22.47 -3.90
CA ASP A 26 38.66 -23.50 -4.57
C ASP A 26 37.38 -22.92 -5.21
N SER A 27 37.10 -23.45 -6.39
CA SER A 27 35.97 -23.17 -7.27
C SER A 27 35.05 -24.38 -7.25
N GLY A 28 33.78 -24.19 -6.84
CA GLY A 28 32.74 -25.20 -7.05
C GLY A 28 31.85 -25.41 -5.84
N GLY A 29 30.63 -24.90 -5.93
CA GLY A 29 29.57 -25.16 -4.96
C GLY A 29 28.27 -24.67 -5.53
N ALA A 30 27.69 -25.46 -6.44
CA ALA A 30 26.32 -25.28 -6.88
C ALA A 30 25.44 -25.22 -5.63
N ALA A 31 24.85 -24.05 -5.35
CA ALA A 31 23.86 -23.92 -4.31
C ALA A 31 22.70 -24.84 -4.68
N GLU A 32 22.58 -25.94 -3.92
CA GLU A 32 21.41 -26.79 -3.89
C GLU A 32 20.18 -25.88 -3.80
N ARG A 33 19.35 -25.94 -4.84
CA ARG A 33 18.00 -25.38 -4.81
C ARG A 33 17.28 -26.09 -3.67
N SER A 34 17.14 -25.36 -2.57
CA SER A 34 16.60 -25.87 -1.32
C SER A 34 15.20 -26.41 -1.55
N ASN A 35 14.96 -27.62 -1.02
CA ASN A 35 13.69 -28.31 -0.95
C ASN A 35 12.69 -27.62 0.03
N GLY A 36 12.87 -26.32 0.29
CA GLY A 36 12.22 -25.53 1.33
C GLY A 36 10.86 -24.96 0.93
N SER A 37 10.47 -25.03 -0.34
CA SER A 37 9.14 -24.58 -0.80
C SER A 37 8.06 -25.63 -0.54
N ALA A 38 8.28 -26.89 -0.92
CA ALA A 38 7.27 -27.95 -0.81
C ALA A 38 6.96 -28.31 0.65
N ALA A 39 7.98 -28.46 1.51
CA ALA A 39 7.76 -28.79 2.92
C ALA A 39 7.01 -27.68 3.67
N ASN A 40 7.30 -26.42 3.35
CA ASN A 40 6.66 -25.27 3.97
C ASN A 40 5.21 -25.13 3.49
N LEU A 41 4.94 -25.37 2.20
CA LEU A 41 3.58 -25.43 1.65
C LEU A 41 2.76 -26.59 2.25
N THR A 42 3.37 -27.77 2.46
CA THR A 42 2.73 -28.91 3.11
C THR A 42 2.35 -28.57 4.55
N LEU A 43 3.26 -28.01 5.35
CA LEU A 43 2.99 -27.54 6.71
C LEU A 43 1.84 -26.53 6.75
N VAL A 44 1.88 -25.54 5.86
CA VAL A 44 0.85 -24.50 5.68
C VAL A 44 -0.53 -25.08 5.30
N SER A 45 -0.55 -26.21 4.58
CA SER A 45 -1.79 -26.92 4.20
C SER A 45 -2.36 -27.82 5.31
N THR A 46 -1.50 -28.34 6.21
CA THR A 46 -1.89 -29.31 7.24
C THR A 46 -2.16 -28.70 8.61
N THR A 47 -1.84 -27.44 8.84
CA THR A 47 -2.03 -26.77 10.14
C THR A 47 -3.32 -25.92 10.14
N PRO A 48 -4.23 -26.10 11.12
CA PRO A 48 -5.40 -25.24 11.28
C PRO A 48 -4.98 -23.81 11.63
N ARG A 49 -5.60 -22.81 11.00
CA ARG A 49 -5.26 -21.40 11.25
C ARG A 49 -6.31 -20.42 10.74
N ILE A 50 -6.30 -19.23 11.31
CA ILE A 50 -6.96 -18.04 10.74
C ILE A 50 -6.00 -17.45 9.69
N VAL A 51 -6.49 -17.26 8.48
CA VAL A 51 -5.73 -16.87 7.29
C VAL A 51 -5.88 -15.38 7.02
N GLU A 52 -7.11 -14.88 7.08
CA GLU A 52 -7.47 -13.52 6.73
C GLU A 52 -8.61 -13.02 7.62
N LEU A 53 -8.61 -11.72 7.92
CA LEU A 53 -9.69 -11.02 8.61
C LEU A 53 -10.08 -9.77 7.82
N PHE A 54 -11.38 -9.55 7.62
CA PHE A 54 -11.94 -8.34 7.04
C PHE A 54 -13.17 -7.84 7.83
N PRO A 55 -12.96 -7.30 9.04
CA PRO A 55 -14.02 -6.97 10.00
C PRO A 55 -14.61 -5.56 9.83
N ASN A 56 -14.00 -4.70 9.01
CA ASN A 56 -14.43 -3.31 8.83
C ASN A 56 -14.55 -2.93 7.35
N PRO A 57 -15.47 -3.55 6.59
CA PRO A 57 -15.80 -3.10 5.23
C PRO A 57 -16.31 -1.66 5.21
N ALA A 58 -16.06 -0.98 4.09
CA ALA A 58 -16.61 0.34 3.76
C ALA A 58 -18.15 0.41 3.74
N ALA A 59 -18.81 -0.73 3.63
CA ALA A 59 -20.26 -0.80 3.53
C ALA A 59 -20.89 -0.44 4.88
N ALA A 60 -22.05 0.23 4.84
CA ALA A 60 -22.80 0.56 6.04
C ALA A 60 -23.00 -0.68 6.93
N GLU A 61 -22.86 -0.51 8.25
CA GLU A 61 -22.97 -1.60 9.23
C GLU A 61 -21.98 -2.75 8.98
N ASN A 62 -20.84 -2.47 8.34
CA ASN A 62 -19.81 -3.47 8.04
C ASN A 62 -20.32 -4.65 7.18
N ARG A 63 -21.34 -4.42 6.34
CA ARG A 63 -21.91 -5.48 5.50
C ARG A 63 -20.86 -6.15 4.62
N GLY A 64 -20.93 -7.49 4.59
CA GLY A 64 -19.95 -8.32 3.88
C GLY A 64 -18.64 -8.51 4.65
N GLU A 65 -18.59 -8.22 5.95
CA GLU A 65 -17.47 -8.65 6.78
C GLU A 65 -17.27 -10.17 6.69
N TYR A 66 -16.02 -10.60 6.75
CA TYR A 66 -15.69 -12.01 6.67
C TYR A 66 -14.37 -12.31 7.36
N LEU A 67 -14.15 -13.59 7.64
CA LEU A 67 -12.84 -14.14 7.95
C LEU A 67 -12.59 -15.40 7.14
N VAL A 68 -11.32 -15.73 6.96
CA VAL A 68 -10.89 -16.92 6.23
C VAL A 68 -10.09 -17.81 7.15
N VAL A 69 -10.43 -19.10 7.17
CA VAL A 69 -9.74 -20.12 7.95
C VAL A 69 -9.22 -21.25 7.06
N ARG A 70 -8.16 -21.89 7.52
CA ARG A 70 -7.68 -23.17 7.01
C ARG A 70 -8.17 -24.27 7.93
N LEU A 71 -8.89 -25.23 7.35
CA LEU A 71 -9.39 -26.43 8.03
C LEU A 71 -8.78 -27.67 7.34
N PRO A 72 -7.74 -28.31 7.92
CA PRO A 72 -7.04 -29.42 7.25
C PRO A 72 -7.94 -30.62 6.94
N GLU A 73 -8.98 -30.81 7.74
CA GLU A 73 -9.93 -31.92 7.65
C GLU A 73 -11.33 -31.48 8.07
N ARG A 74 -12.34 -32.31 7.75
CA ARG A 74 -13.73 -32.12 8.19
C ARG A 74 -13.91 -32.38 9.68
N GLY A 75 -15.00 -31.89 10.25
CA GLY A 75 -15.48 -32.23 11.60
C GLY A 75 -15.89 -31.00 12.41
N ASP A 76 -15.85 -31.13 13.74
CA ASP A 76 -16.40 -30.14 14.68
C ASP A 76 -15.44 -28.96 14.86
N TRP A 77 -15.71 -27.91 14.08
CA TRP A 77 -14.96 -26.65 14.06
C TRP A 77 -15.89 -25.52 14.51
N SER A 78 -15.39 -24.61 15.33
CA SER A 78 -16.15 -23.43 15.75
C SER A 78 -15.26 -22.20 15.91
N LEU A 79 -15.90 -21.04 15.95
CA LEU A 79 -15.29 -19.74 16.24
C LEU A 79 -15.74 -19.24 17.61
N SER A 80 -14.87 -18.48 18.27
CA SER A 80 -15.22 -17.75 19.49
C SER A 80 -14.44 -16.43 19.57
N ASP A 81 -15.09 -15.33 19.90
CA ASP A 81 -14.46 -14.05 20.28
C ASP A 81 -14.42 -13.85 21.82
N GLY A 82 -14.95 -14.83 22.57
CA GLY A 82 -15.17 -14.76 24.02
C GLY A 82 -16.55 -14.24 24.46
N TYR A 83 -17.34 -13.69 23.54
CA TYR A 83 -18.69 -13.16 23.74
C TYR A 83 -19.76 -13.92 22.93
N HIS A 84 -19.41 -14.29 21.71
CA HIS A 84 -20.17 -15.03 20.72
C HIS A 84 -19.42 -16.30 20.34
N GLU A 85 -20.19 -17.30 19.92
CA GLU A 85 -19.68 -18.53 19.34
C GLU A 85 -20.46 -18.83 18.07
N ALA A 86 -19.80 -19.41 17.07
CA ALA A 86 -20.44 -19.82 15.84
C ALA A 86 -19.88 -21.16 15.36
N GLU A 87 -20.78 -22.08 15.02
CA GLU A 87 -20.40 -23.38 14.49
C GLU A 87 -20.03 -23.26 13.00
N ILE A 88 -18.95 -23.94 12.61
CA ILE A 88 -18.56 -24.06 11.20
C ILE A 88 -19.16 -25.37 10.67
N PRO A 89 -19.79 -25.39 9.47
CA PRO A 89 -20.40 -26.60 8.92
C PRO A 89 -19.44 -27.80 8.93
N ALA A 90 -19.87 -28.93 9.51
CA ALA A 90 -19.01 -30.10 9.74
C ALA A 90 -18.38 -30.69 8.46
N ASN A 91 -18.98 -30.41 7.28
CA ASN A 91 -18.46 -30.84 5.99
C ASN A 91 -17.38 -29.90 5.39
N ALA A 92 -17.11 -28.77 6.04
CA ALA A 92 -16.13 -27.77 5.63
C ALA A 92 -14.69 -28.30 5.83
N SER A 93 -13.84 -28.03 4.86
CA SER A 93 -12.41 -28.38 4.85
C SER A 93 -11.70 -27.56 3.77
N GLY A 94 -10.39 -27.42 3.83
CA GLY A 94 -9.61 -26.59 2.90
C GLY A 94 -9.53 -25.13 3.37
N VAL A 95 -9.59 -24.19 2.43
CA VAL A 95 -9.73 -22.75 2.72
C VAL A 95 -11.21 -22.41 2.75
N VAL A 96 -11.67 -21.83 3.85
CA VAL A 96 -13.08 -21.53 4.05
C VAL A 96 -13.21 -20.07 4.44
N ALA A 97 -13.98 -19.30 3.65
CA ALA A 97 -14.41 -17.97 4.03
C ALA A 97 -15.74 -18.08 4.78
N LEU A 98 -15.87 -17.34 5.87
CA LEU A 98 -17.00 -17.37 6.78
C LEU A 98 -17.56 -15.95 6.90
N SER A 99 -18.87 -15.80 6.69
CA SER A 99 -19.56 -14.51 6.77
C SER A 99 -21.02 -14.71 7.16
N THR A 100 -21.56 -13.80 7.97
CA THR A 100 -23.00 -13.70 8.26
C THR A 100 -23.79 -13.05 7.11
N ASP A 101 -23.09 -12.43 6.14
CA ASP A 101 -23.67 -11.81 4.95
C ASP A 101 -22.96 -12.26 3.66
N PRO A 102 -23.22 -13.51 3.20
CA PRO A 102 -22.57 -14.06 2.03
C PRO A 102 -22.81 -13.27 0.74
N ALA A 103 -23.96 -12.59 0.61
CA ALA A 103 -24.31 -11.83 -0.59
C ALA A 103 -23.37 -10.65 -0.79
N ASN A 104 -23.03 -9.93 0.28
CA ASN A 104 -22.09 -8.82 0.23
C ASN A 104 -20.62 -9.29 0.33
N ALA A 105 -20.34 -10.43 0.98
CA ALA A 105 -18.99 -11.00 1.03
C ALA A 105 -18.53 -11.60 -0.30
N THR A 106 -19.44 -12.13 -1.13
CA THR A 106 -19.11 -12.76 -2.42
C THR A 106 -18.34 -11.83 -3.37
N PRO A 107 -18.82 -10.62 -3.73
CA PRO A 107 -18.06 -9.73 -4.60
C PRO A 107 -16.74 -9.29 -3.96
N LEU A 108 -16.70 -9.19 -2.62
CA LEU A 108 -15.50 -8.82 -1.89
C LEU A 108 -14.41 -9.90 -2.03
N LEU A 109 -14.78 -11.18 -2.03
CA LEU A 109 -13.86 -12.31 -2.23
C LEU A 109 -13.50 -12.53 -3.71
N ALA A 110 -14.38 -12.14 -4.64
CA ALA A 110 -14.20 -12.32 -6.08
C ALA A 110 -13.35 -11.22 -6.75
N ASP A 111 -13.38 -9.99 -6.24
CA ASP A 111 -12.63 -8.83 -6.78
C ASP A 111 -11.12 -8.93 -6.51
N GLU A 112 -10.71 -9.85 -5.65
CA GLU A 112 -9.32 -9.93 -5.24
C GLU A 112 -8.54 -10.87 -6.14
N THR A 113 -7.37 -10.39 -6.55
CA THR A 113 -6.20 -11.13 -7.01
C THR A 113 -5.72 -12.12 -5.93
N ALA A 114 -6.62 -12.94 -5.37
CA ALA A 114 -6.47 -13.88 -4.26
C ALA A 114 -5.39 -14.96 -4.49
N VAL A 115 -4.67 -14.89 -5.61
CA VAL A 115 -3.57 -15.75 -6.02
C VAL A 115 -2.19 -15.08 -5.82
N ALA A 116 -2.09 -13.82 -5.41
CA ALA A 116 -0.78 -13.20 -5.16
C ALA A 116 -0.24 -13.58 -3.76
N GLY A 117 0.43 -14.73 -3.69
CA GLY A 117 1.18 -15.21 -2.53
C GLY A 117 0.38 -16.24 -1.75
N ASP A 118 0.46 -17.48 -2.18
CA ASP A 118 -0.28 -18.68 -1.76
C ASP A 118 0.04 -19.19 -0.34
N GLY A 119 0.27 -18.28 0.61
CA GLY A 119 0.49 -18.59 2.01
C GLY A 119 -0.72 -19.22 2.70
N GLY A 120 -1.86 -19.41 2.02
CA GLY A 120 -3.07 -20.12 2.46
C GLY A 120 -3.67 -20.99 1.34
N THR A 121 -2.83 -21.62 0.50
CA THR A 121 -3.15 -22.41 -0.72
C THR A 121 -4.58 -22.95 -0.91
N GLY A 122 -5.28 -22.40 -1.90
CA GLY A 122 -6.61 -22.79 -2.37
C GLY A 122 -7.56 -21.59 -2.43
N ASP A 123 -8.48 -21.58 -3.39
CA ASP A 123 -9.51 -20.54 -3.42
C ASP A 123 -10.47 -20.74 -2.25
N PRO A 124 -10.78 -19.69 -1.46
CA PRO A 124 -11.67 -19.82 -0.33
C PRO A 124 -13.07 -20.24 -0.80
N THR A 125 -13.61 -21.29 -0.18
CA THR A 125 -15.02 -21.64 -0.33
C THR A 125 -15.84 -20.86 0.68
N LEU A 126 -16.73 -19.98 0.19
CA LEU A 126 -17.61 -19.20 1.07
C LEU A 126 -18.65 -20.12 1.73
N ARG A 127 -18.83 -19.92 3.04
CA ARG A 127 -19.83 -20.56 3.88
C ARG A 127 -20.50 -19.47 4.72
N ALA A 128 -21.83 -19.55 4.79
CA ALA A 128 -22.59 -18.71 5.70
C ALA A 128 -22.30 -19.15 7.15
N LEU A 129 -22.21 -18.17 8.05
CA LEU A 129 -22.38 -18.41 9.48
C LEU A 129 -23.86 -18.21 9.79
N ASP A 130 -24.50 -19.28 10.27
CA ASP A 130 -25.91 -19.24 10.66
C ASP A 130 -26.08 -18.52 12.01
N ASP A 131 -25.06 -18.59 12.87
CA ASP A 131 -25.00 -17.90 14.16
C ASP A 131 -24.50 -16.45 14.01
N HIS A 132 -24.90 -15.59 14.94
CA HIS A 132 -24.43 -14.22 14.99
C HIS A 132 -22.97 -14.18 15.51
N PHE A 133 -22.04 -13.80 14.63
CA PHE A 133 -20.63 -13.66 14.95
C PHE A 133 -20.07 -12.38 14.31
N PRO A 134 -20.35 -11.20 14.89
CA PRO A 134 -19.89 -9.93 14.36
C PRO A 134 -18.39 -9.75 14.61
N LEU A 135 -17.67 -9.15 13.69
CA LEU A 135 -16.25 -8.86 13.90
C LEU A 135 -16.05 -7.42 14.33
N ALA A 136 -15.41 -7.22 15.47
CA ALA A 136 -15.29 -5.88 16.03
C ALA A 136 -14.20 -5.06 15.30
N ALA A 137 -14.58 -3.93 14.69
CA ALA A 137 -13.62 -2.97 14.12
C ALA A 137 -12.72 -2.33 15.19
N SER A 138 -13.21 -2.23 16.43
CA SER A 138 -12.49 -1.68 17.60
C SER A 138 -11.55 -2.67 18.28
N GLY A 139 -11.35 -3.85 17.70
CA GLY A 139 -10.46 -4.88 18.23
C GLY A 139 -11.21 -6.11 18.75
N ASP A 140 -10.59 -7.26 18.56
CA ASP A 140 -11.17 -8.57 18.82
C ASP A 140 -10.08 -9.62 19.15
N ARG A 141 -10.48 -10.73 19.76
CA ARG A 141 -9.65 -11.93 19.97
C ARG A 141 -10.40 -13.17 19.50
N ILE A 142 -10.17 -13.51 18.23
CA ILE A 142 -10.86 -14.61 17.56
C ILE A 142 -10.07 -15.91 17.75
N GLU A 143 -10.75 -16.92 18.27
CA GLU A 143 -10.28 -18.29 18.39
C GLU A 143 -10.93 -19.18 17.31
N LEU A 144 -10.11 -19.92 16.58
CA LEU A 144 -10.54 -21.10 15.83
C LEU A 144 -10.40 -22.32 16.74
N ARG A 145 -11.51 -23.02 16.99
CA ARG A 145 -11.60 -24.16 17.90
C ARG A 145 -11.87 -25.47 17.16
N ARG A 146 -11.28 -26.56 17.67
CA ARG A 146 -11.53 -27.94 17.26
C ARG A 146 -12.01 -28.73 18.47
N ASN A 147 -13.18 -29.36 18.39
CA ASN A 147 -13.77 -30.08 19.52
C ASN A 147 -13.80 -29.23 20.81
N GLY A 148 -14.16 -27.94 20.69
CA GLY A 148 -14.19 -26.98 21.79
C GLY A 148 -12.83 -26.46 22.28
N THR A 149 -11.70 -26.94 21.75
CA THR A 149 -10.36 -26.48 22.14
C THR A 149 -9.80 -25.50 21.12
N ALA A 150 -9.31 -24.33 21.56
CA ALA A 150 -8.65 -23.36 20.68
C ALA A 150 -7.36 -23.94 20.07
N VAL A 151 -7.30 -23.96 18.74
CA VAL A 151 -6.13 -24.42 17.97
C VAL A 151 -5.45 -23.31 17.19
N ALA A 152 -6.13 -22.18 16.98
CA ALA A 152 -5.55 -20.96 16.43
C ALA A 152 -6.21 -19.73 17.06
N VAL A 153 -5.44 -18.66 17.24
CA VAL A 153 -5.93 -17.41 17.82
C VAL A 153 -5.33 -16.23 17.09
N VAL A 154 -6.16 -15.24 16.75
CA VAL A 154 -5.72 -13.93 16.27
C VAL A 154 -6.36 -12.86 17.13
N ALA A 155 -5.53 -11.98 17.70
CA ALA A 155 -5.98 -10.82 18.45
C ALA A 155 -5.52 -9.55 17.75
N TYR A 156 -6.37 -8.52 17.74
CA TYR A 156 -6.05 -7.23 17.17
C TYR A 156 -6.74 -6.10 17.93
N ASP A 157 -6.10 -4.92 17.99
CA ASP A 157 -6.64 -3.76 18.73
C ASP A 157 -7.56 -2.87 17.89
N ARG A 158 -7.39 -2.89 16.56
CA ARG A 158 -8.20 -2.11 15.62
C ARG A 158 -8.06 -2.66 14.22
N ALA A 159 -9.17 -2.68 13.49
CA ALA A 159 -9.20 -2.91 12.06
C ALA A 159 -9.54 -1.60 11.33
N PRO A 160 -8.60 -1.02 10.55
CA PRO A 160 -8.92 0.15 9.74
C PRO A 160 -9.99 -0.16 8.70
N GLU A 161 -10.84 0.82 8.39
CA GLU A 161 -11.90 0.67 7.39
C GLU A 161 -11.30 0.31 6.02
N GLY A 162 -11.92 -0.65 5.33
CA GLY A 162 -11.47 -1.11 4.02
C GLY A 162 -10.11 -1.82 4.03
N HIS A 163 -9.57 -2.17 5.20
CA HIS A 163 -8.33 -2.94 5.32
C HIS A 163 -8.62 -4.40 5.67
N ARG A 164 -7.86 -5.29 5.05
CA ARG A 164 -7.79 -6.71 5.42
C ARG A 164 -6.46 -7.02 6.07
N TRP A 165 -6.48 -7.91 7.04
CA TRP A 165 -5.30 -8.48 7.65
C TRP A 165 -5.10 -9.89 7.10
N ARG A 166 -3.85 -10.27 6.82
CA ARG A 166 -3.51 -11.67 6.53
C ARG A 166 -2.35 -12.15 7.38
N ALA A 167 -2.40 -13.43 7.72
CA ALA A 167 -1.39 -14.08 8.57
C ALA A 167 0.02 -14.03 7.98
N ASP A 168 0.16 -14.05 6.65
CA ASP A 168 1.45 -13.98 5.95
C ASP A 168 2.00 -12.54 5.85
N TRP A 169 1.15 -11.52 6.00
CA TRP A 169 1.59 -10.13 6.05
C TRP A 169 1.96 -9.70 7.45
N GLY A 170 1.24 -10.21 8.46
CA GLY A 170 1.39 -9.79 9.85
C GLY A 170 0.92 -8.34 10.11
N GLU A 171 0.25 -7.72 9.14
CA GLU A 171 -0.20 -6.33 9.21
C GLU A 171 -1.51 -6.12 8.43
N TRP A 172 -2.22 -5.05 8.76
CA TRP A 172 -3.39 -4.59 8.01
C TRP A 172 -2.95 -3.89 6.73
N ARG A 173 -3.55 -4.27 5.60
CA ARG A 173 -3.32 -3.61 4.31
C ARG A 173 -4.65 -3.20 3.68
N PRO A 174 -4.67 -2.08 2.94
CA PRO A 174 -5.86 -1.71 2.19
C PRO A 174 -6.24 -2.80 1.19
N ARG A 175 -7.55 -3.02 0.99
CA ARG A 175 -8.02 -3.92 -0.05
C ARG A 175 -7.53 -3.47 -1.44
N GLY A 176 -7.16 -4.44 -2.28
CA GLY A 176 -6.57 -4.18 -3.60
C GLY A 176 -5.18 -3.52 -3.58
N TYR A 177 -4.53 -3.40 -2.42
CA TYR A 177 -3.12 -3.00 -2.36
C TYR A 177 -2.24 -4.18 -2.79
N ASP A 178 -1.49 -3.97 -3.86
CA ASP A 178 -0.45 -4.87 -4.33
C ASP A 178 0.91 -4.18 -4.15
N SER A 179 1.74 -4.74 -3.28
CA SER A 179 3.05 -4.18 -2.96
C SER A 179 4.00 -4.43 -4.13
N ARG A 180 4.54 -3.35 -4.68
CA ARG A 180 5.53 -3.43 -5.76
C ARG A 180 6.92 -3.20 -5.20
N SER A 181 7.80 -4.16 -5.40
CA SER A 181 9.22 -3.95 -5.13
C SER A 181 9.78 -2.90 -6.10
N PRO A 182 10.67 -2.01 -5.63
CA PRO A 182 11.34 -1.07 -6.53
C PRO A 182 12.20 -1.84 -7.53
N GLU A 183 12.14 -1.42 -8.80
CA GLU A 183 13.04 -1.93 -9.83
C GLU A 183 14.31 -1.08 -9.86
N PRO A 184 15.50 -1.67 -9.64
CA PRO A 184 16.75 -0.92 -9.73
C PRO A 184 17.02 -0.52 -11.18
N THR A 185 17.46 0.72 -11.38
CA THR A 185 17.92 1.22 -12.68
C THR A 185 19.39 1.61 -12.55
N ALA A 186 20.24 1.09 -13.44
CA ALA A 186 21.64 1.50 -13.56
C ALA A 186 21.77 2.76 -14.43
N ASP A 187 22.86 3.49 -14.24
CA ASP A 187 23.27 4.63 -15.10
C ASP A 187 22.24 5.77 -15.21
N ALA A 188 21.36 5.92 -14.20
CA ALA A 188 20.44 7.05 -14.11
C ALA A 188 21.18 8.32 -13.68
N ALA A 189 21.12 9.36 -14.50
CA ALA A 189 21.62 10.68 -14.13
C ALA A 189 20.67 11.34 -13.12
N VAL A 190 21.17 11.60 -11.90
CA VAL A 190 20.41 12.25 -10.83
C VAL A 190 21.02 13.62 -10.55
N THR A 191 20.21 14.67 -10.63
CA THR A 191 20.63 16.04 -10.25
C THR A 191 19.84 16.48 -9.02
N PRO A 192 20.45 16.50 -7.82
CA PRO A 192 19.81 17.11 -6.66
C PRO A 192 19.78 18.62 -6.82
N PHE A 193 18.77 19.27 -6.26
CA PHE A 193 18.65 20.72 -6.25
C PHE A 193 17.99 21.19 -4.96
N VAL A 194 18.21 22.46 -4.63
CA VAL A 194 17.59 23.12 -3.48
C VAL A 194 16.82 24.35 -3.93
N LEU A 195 15.69 24.59 -3.28
CA LEU A 195 14.90 25.80 -3.46
C LEU A 195 15.19 26.74 -2.28
N PRO A 196 15.25 28.06 -2.50
CA PRO A 196 14.89 28.77 -3.73
C PRO A 196 16.00 28.84 -4.81
N ASP A 197 17.22 28.39 -4.53
CA ASP A 197 18.42 28.63 -5.37
C ASP A 197 18.33 28.08 -6.79
N SER A 198 17.55 27.00 -6.98
CA SER A 198 17.36 26.34 -8.28
C SER A 198 15.90 26.40 -8.74
N PRO A 199 15.34 27.60 -9.00
CA PRO A 199 13.92 27.76 -9.27
C PRO A 199 13.48 27.17 -10.62
N GLY A 200 14.42 26.90 -11.54
CA GLY A 200 14.15 26.27 -12.83
C GLY A 200 13.91 24.76 -12.74
N MET A 201 14.66 24.08 -11.86
CA MET A 201 14.73 22.62 -11.79
C MET A 201 13.37 21.91 -11.69
N PRO A 202 12.38 22.41 -10.92
CA PRO A 202 11.06 21.75 -10.86
C PRO A 202 10.16 21.93 -12.09
N VAL A 203 10.41 22.92 -12.96
CA VAL A 203 9.44 23.30 -14.02
C VAL A 203 10.03 23.26 -15.42
N GLU A 204 11.34 23.37 -15.60
CA GLU A 204 11.98 23.21 -16.90
C GLU A 204 11.64 21.85 -17.56
N PRO A 205 11.66 20.71 -16.85
CA PRO A 205 11.24 19.44 -17.45
C PRO A 205 9.78 19.43 -17.92
N LEU A 206 8.89 20.15 -17.21
CA LEU A 206 7.47 20.23 -17.55
C LEU A 206 7.28 21.06 -18.83
N ARG A 207 8.04 22.15 -18.96
CA ARG A 207 8.02 23.02 -20.15
C ARG A 207 8.56 22.31 -21.39
N ALA A 208 9.60 21.50 -21.21
CA ALA A 208 10.30 20.78 -22.27
C ALA A 208 9.64 19.44 -22.67
N ALA A 209 8.49 19.08 -22.08
CA ALA A 209 7.81 17.85 -22.44
C ALA A 209 7.20 17.93 -23.86
N ASP A 210 7.37 16.86 -24.64
CA ASP A 210 6.94 16.81 -26.05
C ASP A 210 5.94 15.68 -26.34
N GLU A 211 5.93 14.58 -25.57
CA GLU A 211 5.02 13.45 -25.79
C GLU A 211 4.02 13.26 -24.65
N ARG A 212 4.51 13.26 -23.41
CA ARG A 212 3.71 13.00 -22.20
C ARG A 212 4.17 13.83 -21.02
N LEU A 213 3.20 14.31 -20.25
CA LEU A 213 3.43 15.02 -19.00
C LEU A 213 2.43 14.56 -17.93
N PHE A 214 2.90 13.76 -16.99
CA PHE A 214 2.08 13.24 -15.89
C PHE A 214 2.54 13.87 -14.59
N LEU A 215 1.64 14.55 -13.88
CA LEU A 215 1.93 15.19 -12.60
C LEU A 215 1.08 14.58 -11.50
N ALA A 216 1.70 14.29 -10.37
CA ALA A 216 1.08 13.81 -9.16
C ALA A 216 1.45 14.76 -8.01
N GLY A 217 0.48 15.10 -7.16
CA GLY A 217 0.72 16.06 -6.10
C GLY A 217 -0.31 16.04 -4.98
N TYR A 218 0.16 16.25 -3.76
CA TYR A 218 -0.71 16.50 -2.61
C TYR A 218 -1.50 17.81 -2.73
N THR A 219 -0.88 18.88 -3.22
CA THR A 219 -1.59 20.13 -3.56
C THR A 219 -0.97 20.79 -4.79
N LEU A 220 -1.80 21.53 -5.54
CA LEU A 220 -1.40 22.34 -6.69
C LEU A 220 -1.94 23.77 -6.53
N THR A 221 -1.03 24.72 -6.30
CA THR A 221 -1.35 26.15 -6.17
C THR A 221 -0.38 27.06 -6.92
N SER A 222 0.55 26.49 -7.70
CA SER A 222 1.54 27.25 -8.47
C SER A 222 1.03 27.57 -9.87
N GLU A 223 0.84 28.87 -10.17
CA GLU A 223 0.44 29.33 -11.51
C GLU A 223 1.42 28.86 -12.59
N ARG A 224 2.72 29.00 -12.34
CA ARG A 224 3.75 28.61 -13.32
C ARG A 224 3.74 27.12 -13.65
N VAL A 225 3.26 26.27 -12.74
CA VAL A 225 3.06 24.84 -13.00
C VAL A 225 1.81 24.64 -13.84
N ALA A 226 0.69 25.29 -13.47
CA ALA A 226 -0.54 25.25 -14.26
C ALA A 226 -0.32 25.77 -15.69
N ASP A 227 0.41 26.88 -15.86
CA ASP A 227 0.79 27.44 -17.16
C ASP A 227 1.59 26.45 -18.00
N ALA A 228 2.56 25.75 -17.39
CA ALA A 228 3.36 24.75 -18.09
C ALA A 228 2.52 23.54 -18.54
N LEU A 229 1.58 23.10 -17.70
CA LEU A 229 0.66 22.00 -18.02
C LEU A 229 -0.31 22.38 -19.15
N VAL A 230 -0.91 23.58 -19.09
CA VAL A 230 -1.79 24.11 -20.15
C VAL A 230 -1.02 24.25 -21.46
N ALA A 231 0.16 24.89 -21.43
CA ALA A 231 0.98 25.06 -22.62
C ALA A 231 1.43 23.73 -23.23
N ALA A 232 1.64 22.69 -22.42
CA ALA A 232 1.93 21.34 -22.92
C ALA A 232 0.68 20.73 -23.60
N ALA A 233 -0.50 20.85 -22.98
CA ALA A 233 -1.76 20.38 -23.56
C ALA A 233 -2.06 21.08 -24.90
N ASP A 234 -1.84 22.40 -24.98
CA ASP A 234 -2.01 23.19 -26.20
C ASP A 234 -1.08 22.74 -27.35
N ARG A 235 0.11 22.22 -27.01
CA ARG A 235 1.04 21.61 -27.99
C ARG A 235 0.64 20.19 -28.41
N GLY A 236 -0.40 19.61 -27.81
CA GLY A 236 -0.83 18.23 -28.05
C GLY A 236 -0.13 17.17 -27.21
N VAL A 237 0.64 17.57 -26.17
CA VAL A 237 1.26 16.65 -25.22
C VAL A 237 0.17 15.91 -24.44
N ARG A 238 0.35 14.62 -24.16
CA ARG A 238 -0.58 13.88 -23.30
C ARG A 238 -0.40 14.30 -21.84
N VAL A 239 -1.24 15.21 -21.36
CA VAL A 239 -1.17 15.72 -19.98
C VAL A 239 -2.18 15.01 -19.07
N ARG A 240 -1.70 14.53 -17.91
CA ARG A 240 -2.54 13.96 -16.84
C ARG A 240 -2.11 14.50 -15.48
N VAL A 241 -3.08 14.81 -14.63
CA VAL A 241 -2.83 15.33 -13.29
C VAL A 241 -3.59 14.48 -12.27
N LEU A 242 -2.90 14.06 -11.20
CA LEU A 242 -3.46 13.34 -10.06
C LEU A 242 -3.25 14.17 -8.79
N LEU A 243 -4.33 14.50 -8.09
CA LEU A 243 -4.29 15.32 -6.87
C LEU A 243 -4.96 14.62 -5.70
N GLU A 244 -4.49 14.95 -4.49
CA GLU A 244 -5.18 14.60 -3.25
C GLU A 244 -6.43 15.47 -3.05
N GLY A 245 -7.56 14.84 -2.72
CA GLY A 245 -8.86 15.50 -2.55
C GLY A 245 -9.10 16.07 -1.15
N SER A 246 -8.49 15.46 -0.13
CA SER A 246 -8.70 15.82 1.27
C SER A 246 -7.40 16.20 1.99
N PRO A 247 -6.54 17.10 1.44
CA PRO A 247 -5.30 17.45 2.08
C PRO A 247 -5.56 18.12 3.44
N VAL A 248 -4.60 18.02 4.36
CA VAL A 248 -4.66 18.69 5.67
C VAL A 248 -4.80 20.19 5.44
N GLY A 249 -5.83 20.78 6.04
CA GLY A 249 -6.22 22.18 5.80
C GLY A 249 -7.26 22.36 4.68
N GLY A 250 -7.71 21.27 4.05
CA GLY A 250 -8.76 21.25 3.06
C GLY A 250 -8.29 21.54 1.64
N PHE A 251 -9.14 21.19 0.68
CA PHE A 251 -8.91 21.49 -0.73
C PHE A 251 -9.11 23.00 -0.98
N SER A 252 -8.03 23.73 -1.25
CA SER A 252 -8.08 25.19 -1.33
C SER A 252 -8.86 25.70 -2.56
N THR A 253 -9.52 26.86 -2.44
CA THR A 253 -10.19 27.55 -3.57
C THR A 253 -9.23 27.85 -4.72
N ARG A 254 -7.96 28.13 -4.40
CA ARG A 254 -6.91 28.32 -5.39
C ARG A 254 -6.62 27.02 -6.16
N SER A 255 -6.51 25.89 -5.46
CA SER A 255 -6.35 24.58 -6.12
C SER A 255 -7.53 24.29 -7.04
N ALA A 256 -8.76 24.54 -6.58
CA ALA A 256 -9.98 24.34 -7.38
C ALA A 256 -9.95 25.17 -8.67
N ALA A 257 -9.65 26.47 -8.58
CA ALA A 257 -9.55 27.34 -9.74
C ALA A 257 -8.49 26.87 -10.75
N LEU A 258 -7.35 26.35 -10.29
CA LEU A 258 -6.33 25.79 -11.17
C LEU A 258 -6.78 24.47 -11.81
N VAL A 259 -7.49 23.61 -11.08
CA VAL A 259 -8.07 22.38 -11.62
C VAL A 259 -9.12 22.69 -12.70
N ASP A 260 -9.99 23.66 -12.47
CA ASP A 260 -10.98 24.11 -13.46
C ASP A 260 -10.28 24.61 -14.73
N ARG A 261 -9.24 25.42 -14.58
CA ARG A 261 -8.42 25.92 -15.69
C ARG A 261 -7.75 24.78 -16.48
N LEU A 262 -7.17 23.80 -15.80
CA LEU A 262 -6.55 22.64 -16.44
C LEU A 262 -7.57 21.80 -17.21
N THR A 263 -8.73 21.55 -16.60
CA THR A 263 -9.82 20.79 -17.21
C THR A 263 -10.36 21.51 -18.45
N ALA A 264 -10.52 22.83 -18.38
CA ALA A 264 -10.93 23.65 -19.53
C ALA A 264 -9.91 23.62 -20.68
N ALA A 265 -8.62 23.42 -20.39
CA ALA A 265 -7.56 23.24 -21.38
C ALA A 265 -7.43 21.79 -21.91
N GLY A 266 -8.37 20.89 -21.54
CA GLY A 266 -8.36 19.49 -21.99
C GLY A 266 -7.39 18.57 -21.25
N VAL A 267 -6.83 19.02 -20.11
CA VAL A 267 -5.99 18.17 -19.25
C VAL A 267 -6.87 17.16 -18.51
N ALA A 268 -6.48 15.89 -18.52
CA ALA A 268 -7.16 14.87 -17.73
C ALA A 268 -6.74 14.97 -16.26
N VAL A 269 -7.57 15.64 -15.44
CA VAL A 269 -7.36 15.75 -13.99
C VAL A 269 -8.17 14.68 -13.25
N ARG A 270 -7.54 14.03 -12.27
CA ARG A 270 -8.21 13.16 -11.29
C ARG A 270 -7.89 13.66 -9.89
N VAL A 271 -8.92 13.78 -9.07
CA VAL A 271 -8.80 14.05 -7.64
C VAL A 271 -9.12 12.75 -6.91
N LEU A 272 -8.32 12.43 -5.89
CA LEU A 272 -8.53 11.29 -5.02
C LEU A 272 -9.37 11.76 -3.82
N ASP A 273 -10.69 11.62 -3.93
CA ASP A 273 -11.69 12.12 -2.98
C ASP A 273 -12.76 11.06 -2.64
N GLY A 274 -12.38 9.78 -2.62
CA GLY A 274 -13.30 8.69 -2.36
C GLY A 274 -13.81 8.64 -0.91
N GLU A 275 -15.08 8.27 -0.72
CA GLU A 275 -15.71 8.09 0.61
C GLU A 275 -14.91 7.12 1.51
N VAL A 276 -14.29 6.10 0.91
CA VAL A 276 -13.31 5.24 1.57
C VAL A 276 -11.99 5.31 0.83
N GLU A 277 -11.04 6.05 1.39
CA GLU A 277 -9.72 6.17 0.81
C GLU A 277 -8.88 4.94 1.11
N ARG A 278 -8.44 4.25 0.03
CA ARG A 278 -7.49 3.12 0.13
C ARG A 278 -6.22 3.52 0.89
N PHE A 279 -5.78 4.77 0.75
CA PHE A 279 -4.66 5.31 1.50
C PHE A 279 -5.10 6.63 2.11
N ARG A 280 -4.69 6.88 3.35
CA ARG A 280 -5.06 8.11 4.07
C ARG A 280 -4.76 9.41 3.32
N PHE A 281 -3.72 9.43 2.47
CA PHE A 281 -3.37 10.58 1.64
C PHE A 281 -2.56 10.17 0.42
N HIS A 282 -2.79 10.83 -0.72
CA HIS A 282 -1.82 10.90 -1.80
C HIS A 282 -0.76 11.99 -1.57
N HIS A 283 0.20 11.71 -0.70
CA HIS A 283 1.25 12.69 -0.35
C HIS A 283 2.44 12.85 -1.32
N PRO A 284 2.74 11.97 -2.30
CA PRO A 284 3.86 12.20 -3.22
C PRO A 284 3.72 13.50 -4.03
N LYS A 285 4.85 14.09 -4.44
CA LYS A 285 4.90 15.21 -5.37
C LYS A 285 5.94 14.91 -6.43
N TYR A 286 5.47 14.56 -7.62
CA TYR A 286 6.37 14.20 -8.71
C TYR A 286 5.73 14.48 -10.07
N ALA A 287 6.57 14.62 -11.07
CA ALA A 287 6.14 14.68 -12.46
C ALA A 287 7.02 13.78 -13.31
N VAL A 288 6.41 13.14 -14.31
CA VAL A 288 7.08 12.39 -15.37
C VAL A 288 6.85 13.14 -16.68
N ALA A 289 7.92 13.71 -17.22
CA ALA A 289 7.95 14.43 -18.48
C ALA A 289 8.79 13.62 -19.47
N ASP A 290 8.12 12.93 -20.39
CA ASP A 290 8.75 11.99 -21.33
C ASP A 290 9.62 10.93 -20.64
N GLY A 291 10.95 11.02 -20.79
CA GLY A 291 11.97 10.18 -20.16
C GLY A 291 12.61 10.77 -18.90
N ARG A 292 12.09 11.89 -18.37
CA ARG A 292 12.60 12.57 -17.17
C ARG A 292 11.58 12.52 -16.05
N ALA A 293 12.07 12.43 -14.82
CA ALA A 293 11.25 12.56 -13.61
C ALA A 293 11.74 13.70 -12.74
N VAL A 294 10.81 14.43 -12.14
CA VAL A 294 11.06 15.39 -11.06
C VAL A 294 10.37 14.85 -9.82
N VAL A 295 11.09 14.76 -8.71
CA VAL A 295 10.54 14.37 -7.41
C VAL A 295 10.82 15.50 -6.43
N LEU A 296 9.78 15.92 -5.70
CA LEU A 296 9.83 17.05 -4.78
C LEU A 296 9.47 16.61 -3.36
N THR A 297 10.12 17.23 -2.38
CA THR A 297 9.70 17.18 -0.97
C THR A 297 8.58 18.18 -0.68
N GLU A 298 8.55 19.29 -1.40
CA GLU A 298 7.55 20.36 -1.30
C GLU A 298 6.38 20.17 -2.27
N ASN A 299 5.24 20.81 -1.94
CA ASN A 299 4.05 20.83 -2.80
C ASN A 299 4.27 21.65 -4.09
N TRP A 300 3.41 21.45 -5.10
CA TRP A 300 3.33 22.29 -6.30
C TRP A 300 2.70 23.66 -5.99
N LYS A 301 3.28 24.36 -5.02
CA LYS A 301 2.94 25.71 -4.55
C LYS A 301 4.06 26.67 -4.97
N PRO A 302 3.85 28.01 -4.93
CA PRO A 302 4.88 28.97 -5.33
C PRO A 302 6.24 28.66 -4.73
N SER A 303 6.34 28.54 -3.40
CA SER A 303 7.62 28.33 -2.73
C SER A 303 8.25 26.95 -2.94
N GLY A 304 7.44 25.93 -3.27
CA GLY A 304 7.92 24.61 -3.68
C GLY A 304 8.31 24.52 -5.16
N THR A 305 8.16 25.62 -5.89
CA THR A 305 8.46 25.74 -7.31
C THR A 305 9.12 27.08 -7.62
N GLY A 306 9.99 27.60 -6.75
CA GLY A 306 10.79 28.80 -7.05
C GLY A 306 10.09 30.16 -6.99
N GLY A 307 8.83 30.22 -6.55
CA GLY A 307 8.10 31.45 -6.25
C GLY A 307 8.16 31.81 -4.76
N HIS A 308 9.07 32.71 -4.39
CA HIS A 308 9.31 33.24 -3.04
C HIS A 308 9.69 32.20 -1.96
N GLY A 309 10.62 32.56 -1.08
CA GLY A 309 11.16 31.65 -0.05
C GLY A 309 10.10 31.16 0.93
N ASN A 310 10.19 29.88 1.33
CA ASN A 310 9.54 29.40 2.54
C ASN A 310 10.50 29.69 3.70
N ARG A 311 10.25 30.77 4.45
CA ARG A 311 10.93 31.12 5.72
C ARG A 311 12.36 31.68 5.56
N GLY A 312 12.47 32.99 5.76
CA GLY A 312 13.34 33.52 6.81
C GLY A 312 12.46 33.75 8.04
#